data_AF-A0A319DN32-F1
#
_entry.id   AF-A0A319DN32-F1
#
_cell.length_a   1.000
_cell.length_b   1.000
_cell.length_c   1.000
_cell.angle_alpha   90.00
_cell.angle_beta   90.00
_cell.angle_gamma   90.00
#
_symmetry.space_group_name_H-M   'P 1'
#
loop_
_entity.id
_entity.type
_entity.pdbx_description
1 polymer ?
#
loop_
_entity_poly.entity_id
_entity_poly.type
_entity_poly.pdbx_seq_one_letter_code
_entity_poly.pdbx_strand_id
1 'polypeptide(L)'
;MPLINLGVTSYWVEGRLDEAAATFQQALTDREKEYGVNDTTSFATGKLLLGYGNVKWDQGRFDERFALHQRCLQQYKATTGNNHHRTADACVKVSGHHLRLRQHESALLLLCHATKIYDEQPHFISERARASDKRGTLYKVLGRMPEASKDFEIAIELYYKLNPDDTRTFPELGPDDFDKKIMFWSR
;
A
#
# COMPACT_ATOMS: atom_id res chain seq x y z
N MET A 1 15.01 14.44 -11.84
CA MET A 1 14.10 13.52 -11.11
C MET A 1 13.66 12.22 -11.83
N PRO A 2 13.68 12.05 -13.17
CA PRO A 2 13.33 10.76 -13.80
C PRO A 2 14.35 9.64 -13.51
N LEU A 3 15.64 9.99 -13.42
CA LEU A 3 16.76 9.05 -13.23
C LEU A 3 16.74 8.32 -11.90
N ILE A 4 16.29 8.97 -10.81
CA ILE A 4 16.21 8.35 -9.48
C ILE A 4 15.20 7.20 -9.51
N ASN A 5 14.04 7.41 -10.13
CA ASN A 5 13.01 6.36 -10.18
C ASN A 5 13.48 5.13 -10.96
N LEU A 6 14.27 5.32 -12.04
CA LEU A 6 14.74 4.22 -12.88
C LEU A 6 15.86 3.40 -12.19
N GLY A 7 16.86 4.09 -11.62
CA GLY A 7 17.98 3.45 -10.92
C GLY A 7 17.51 2.67 -9.69
N VAL A 8 16.59 3.27 -8.93
CA VAL A 8 16.00 2.63 -7.75
C VAL A 8 15.19 1.39 -8.12
N THR A 9 14.38 1.43 -9.19
CA THR A 9 13.66 0.23 -9.65
C THR A 9 14.59 -0.86 -10.12
N SER A 10 15.72 -0.52 -10.77
CA SER A 10 16.70 -1.52 -11.21
C SER A 10 17.32 -2.22 -10.01
N TYR A 11 17.84 -1.47 -9.04
CA TYR A 11 18.44 -2.06 -7.84
C TYR A 11 17.44 -2.88 -7.01
N TRP A 12 16.19 -2.42 -6.93
CA TRP A 12 15.16 -3.16 -6.20
C TRP A 12 14.79 -4.47 -6.91
N VAL A 13 14.62 -4.47 -8.24
CA VAL A 13 14.32 -5.67 -9.02
C VAL A 13 15.50 -6.65 -9.05
N GLU A 14 16.74 -6.15 -9.03
CA GLU A 14 17.97 -6.96 -8.96
C GLU A 14 18.24 -7.54 -7.55
N GLY A 15 17.40 -7.22 -6.55
CA GLY A 15 17.59 -7.66 -5.16
C GLY A 15 18.71 -6.93 -4.41
N ARG A 16 19.25 -5.85 -4.97
CA ARG A 16 20.29 -4.99 -4.37
C ARG A 16 19.65 -3.98 -3.43
N LEU A 17 19.05 -4.50 -2.36
CA LEU A 17 18.20 -3.73 -1.45
C LEU A 17 18.94 -2.59 -0.74
N ASP A 18 20.22 -2.80 -0.38
CA ASP A 18 21.02 -1.76 0.28
C ASP A 18 21.32 -0.57 -0.62
N GLU A 19 21.56 -0.82 -1.91
CA GLU A 19 21.80 0.24 -2.90
C GLU A 19 20.51 0.97 -3.26
N ALA A 20 19.40 0.24 -3.36
CA ALA A 20 18.07 0.84 -3.50
C ALA A 20 17.74 1.73 -2.28
N ALA A 21 18.01 1.26 -1.07
CA ALA A 21 17.82 2.00 0.18
C ALA A 21 18.67 3.28 0.23
N ALA A 22 19.97 3.17 -0.09
CA ALA A 22 20.88 4.32 -0.12
C ALA A 22 20.43 5.37 -1.16
N THR A 23 19.98 4.91 -2.33
CA THR A 23 19.50 5.81 -3.40
C THR A 23 18.20 6.52 -3.00
N PHE A 24 17.25 5.82 -2.35
CA PHE A 24 16.04 6.43 -1.81
C PHE A 24 16.35 7.46 -0.72
N GLN A 25 17.28 7.13 0.19
CA GLN A 25 17.70 8.03 1.26
C GLN A 25 18.32 9.30 0.68
N GLN A 26 19.24 9.17 -0.29
CA GLN A 26 19.86 10.31 -0.95
C GLN A 26 18.81 11.19 -1.64
N ALA A 27 17.89 10.57 -2.40
CA ALA A 27 16.82 11.30 -3.08
C ALA A 27 15.89 12.05 -2.12
N LEU A 28 15.60 11.48 -0.95
CA LEU A 28 14.85 12.15 0.10
C LEU A 28 15.64 13.32 0.67
N THR A 29 16.92 13.13 1.01
CA THR A 29 17.77 14.20 1.56
C THR A 29 17.93 15.36 0.59
N ASP A 30 18.16 15.10 -0.69
CA ASP A 30 18.28 16.15 -1.71
C ASP A 30 16.97 16.93 -1.84
N ARG A 31 15.84 16.23 -1.81
CA ARG A 31 14.51 16.85 -1.86
C ARG A 31 14.18 17.66 -0.61
N GLU A 32 14.54 17.17 0.57
CA GLU A 32 14.36 17.87 1.84
C GLU A 32 15.25 19.12 1.92
N LYS A 33 16.44 19.09 1.31
CA LYS A 33 17.35 20.24 1.24
C LYS A 33 16.81 21.35 0.33
N GLU A 34 16.17 20.98 -0.78
CA GLU A 34 15.66 21.94 -1.77
C GLU A 34 14.29 22.51 -1.39
N TYR A 35 13.38 21.69 -0.87
CA TYR A 35 11.98 22.06 -0.62
C TYR A 35 11.55 22.01 0.86
N GLY A 36 12.42 21.52 1.75
CA GLY A 36 12.14 21.34 3.17
C GLY A 36 11.58 19.96 3.54
N VAL A 37 11.73 19.58 4.82
CA VAL A 37 11.34 18.27 5.37
C VAL A 37 9.84 17.97 5.22
N ASN A 38 9.02 19.03 5.20
CA ASN A 38 7.57 18.97 5.06
C ASN A 38 7.11 19.54 3.72
N ASP A 39 7.89 19.37 2.65
CA ASP A 39 7.49 19.80 1.31
C ASP A 39 6.13 19.21 0.91
N THR A 40 5.10 20.04 0.91
CA THR A 40 3.76 19.70 0.44
C THR A 40 3.51 20.19 -0.99
N THR A 41 4.53 20.73 -1.67
CA THR A 41 4.39 21.31 -3.02
C THR A 41 4.15 20.21 -4.06
N SER A 42 4.62 18.99 -3.81
CA SER A 42 4.39 17.84 -4.70
C SER A 42 4.30 16.52 -3.94
N PHE A 43 3.52 15.59 -4.50
CA PHE A 43 3.40 14.21 -4.02
C PHE A 43 4.67 13.36 -4.20
N ALA A 44 5.71 13.90 -4.83
CA ALA A 44 6.96 13.19 -5.09
C ALA A 44 7.65 12.72 -3.79
N THR A 45 7.61 13.52 -2.72
CA THR A 45 8.13 13.14 -1.39
C THR A 45 7.41 11.91 -0.85
N GLY A 46 6.08 11.89 -0.94
CA GLY A 46 5.27 10.74 -0.54
C GLY A 46 5.60 9.47 -1.34
N LYS A 47 5.86 9.59 -2.65
CA LYS A 47 6.26 8.45 -3.48
C LYS A 47 7.62 7.86 -3.09
N LEU A 48 8.60 8.72 -2.82
CA LEU A 48 9.92 8.29 -2.34
C LEU A 48 9.81 7.58 -0.99
N LEU A 49 9.04 8.12 -0.05
CA LEU A 49 8.80 7.49 1.26
C LEU A 49 8.10 6.13 1.15
N LEU A 50 7.12 6.01 0.24
CA LEU A 50 6.42 4.75 -0.01
C LEU A 50 7.36 3.68 -0.56
N GLY A 51 8.14 4.03 -1.60
CA GLY A 51 9.11 3.12 -2.20
C GLY A 51 10.22 2.73 -1.22
N TYR A 52 10.72 3.70 -0.44
CA TYR A 52 11.74 3.41 0.56
C TYR A 52 11.22 2.49 1.66
N GLY A 53 9.98 2.69 2.10
CA GLY A 53 9.32 1.79 3.04
C GLY A 53 9.18 0.37 2.48
N ASN A 54 8.83 0.20 1.20
CA ASN A 54 8.78 -1.13 0.57
C ASN A 54 10.16 -1.80 0.52
N VAL A 55 11.24 -1.06 0.21
CA VAL A 55 12.60 -1.63 0.28
C VAL A 55 12.95 -2.07 1.71
N LYS A 56 12.57 -1.27 2.73
CA LYS A 56 12.76 -1.66 4.13
C LYS A 56 11.95 -2.89 4.54
N TRP A 57 10.79 -3.13 3.91
CA TRP A 57 10.03 -4.36 4.07
C TRP A 57 10.84 -5.57 3.61
N ASP A 58 11.41 -5.49 2.41
CA ASP A 58 12.21 -6.58 1.83
C ASP A 58 13.51 -6.82 2.60
N GLN A 59 14.04 -5.79 3.26
CA GLN A 59 15.17 -5.91 4.20
C GLN A 59 14.78 -6.49 5.57
N GLY A 60 13.49 -6.74 5.83
CA GLY A 60 12.99 -7.18 7.14
C GLY A 60 13.00 -6.08 8.22
N ARG A 61 13.26 -4.82 7.87
CA ARG A 61 13.36 -3.68 8.78
C ARG A 61 11.99 -3.04 9.01
N PHE A 62 11.14 -3.77 9.72
CA PHE A 62 9.72 -3.43 9.83
C PHE A 62 9.43 -2.12 10.57
N ASP A 63 10.23 -1.73 11.56
CA ASP A 63 9.95 -0.53 12.36
C ASP A 63 10.29 0.75 11.60
N GLU A 64 11.37 0.74 10.80
CA GLU A 64 11.67 1.84 9.87
C GLU A 64 10.65 1.92 8.74
N ARG A 65 10.24 0.77 8.22
CA ARG A 65 9.15 0.68 7.24
C ARG A 65 7.85 1.29 7.82
N PHE A 66 7.61 1.22 9.13
CA PHE A 66 6.46 1.87 9.77
C PHE A 66 6.61 3.38 9.81
N ALA A 67 7.74 3.88 10.31
CA ALA A 67 7.99 5.32 10.34
C ALA A 67 7.89 5.96 8.94
N LEU A 68 8.44 5.30 7.91
CA LEU A 68 8.39 5.76 6.52
C LEU A 68 6.97 5.78 5.96
N HIS A 69 6.20 4.71 6.15
CA HIS A 69 4.81 4.65 5.67
C HIS A 69 3.88 5.61 6.42
N GLN A 70 4.09 5.82 7.72
CA GLN A 70 3.33 6.80 8.49
C GLN A 70 3.61 8.23 8.01
N ARG A 71 4.89 8.56 7.77
CA ARG A 71 5.28 9.85 7.19
C ARG A 71 4.74 10.02 5.77
N CYS A 72 4.75 8.95 4.96
CA CYS A 72 4.14 8.92 3.62
C CYS A 72 2.64 9.25 3.67
N LEU A 73 1.89 8.63 4.60
CA LEU A 73 0.47 8.89 4.77
C LEU A 73 0.20 10.35 5.13
N GLN A 74 0.96 10.92 6.07
CA GLN A 74 0.83 12.34 6.44
C GLN A 74 1.12 13.27 5.24
N GLN A 75 2.17 12.97 4.49
CA GLN A 75 2.53 13.72 3.28
C GLN A 75 1.43 13.66 2.22
N TYR A 76 0.89 12.48 1.89
CA TYR A 76 -0.19 12.38 0.91
C TYR A 76 -1.48 13.07 1.35
N LYS A 77 -1.82 13.01 2.64
CA LYS A 77 -2.95 13.76 3.19
C LYS A 77 -2.76 15.28 3.02
N ALA A 78 -1.55 15.78 3.23
CA ALA A 78 -1.24 17.20 3.09
C ALA A 78 -1.14 17.67 1.62
N THR A 79 -0.60 16.84 0.72
CA THR A 79 -0.39 17.22 -0.69
C THR A 79 -1.62 17.01 -1.57
N THR A 80 -2.28 15.85 -1.43
CA THR A 80 -3.34 15.39 -2.34
C THR A 80 -4.71 15.29 -1.67
N GLY A 81 -4.77 15.51 -0.35
CA GLY A 81 -5.99 15.38 0.44
C GLY A 81 -6.28 13.96 0.89
N ASN A 82 -7.35 13.84 1.70
CA ASN A 82 -7.75 12.57 2.30
C ASN A 82 -8.40 11.59 1.30
N ASN A 83 -9.07 12.08 0.25
CA ASN A 83 -9.87 11.25 -0.67
C ASN A 83 -9.13 10.87 -1.96
N HIS A 84 -7.80 10.81 -1.94
CA HIS A 84 -7.00 10.48 -3.12
C HIS A 84 -6.48 9.04 -3.06
N HIS A 85 -6.40 8.33 -4.20
CA HIS A 85 -5.99 6.92 -4.25
C HIS A 85 -4.61 6.66 -3.64
N ARG A 86 -3.67 7.59 -3.76
CA ARG A 86 -2.35 7.50 -3.09
C ARG A 86 -2.45 7.51 -1.56
N THR A 87 -3.40 8.26 -1.01
CA THR A 87 -3.70 8.21 0.42
C THR A 87 -4.27 6.85 0.79
N ALA A 88 -5.09 6.25 -0.07
CA ALA A 88 -5.60 4.89 0.12
C ALA A 88 -4.46 3.84 0.10
N ASP A 89 -3.53 3.92 -0.85
CA ASP A 89 -2.35 3.03 -0.92
C ASP A 89 -1.54 3.10 0.38
N ALA A 90 -1.25 4.31 0.86
CA ALA A 90 -0.56 4.50 2.13
C ALA A 90 -1.37 3.96 3.32
N CYS A 91 -2.70 4.12 3.34
CA CYS A 91 -3.56 3.54 4.37
C CYS A 91 -3.45 2.00 4.40
N VAL A 92 -3.48 1.34 3.25
CA VAL A 92 -3.31 -0.13 3.15
C VAL A 92 -1.95 -0.53 3.72
N LYS A 93 -0.87 0.16 3.36
CA LYS A 93 0.47 -0.12 3.87
C LYS A 93 0.59 0.05 5.39
N VAL A 94 0.04 1.13 5.93
CA VAL A 94 0.03 1.41 7.37
C VAL A 94 -0.86 0.41 8.12
N SER A 95 -2.01 0.03 7.56
CA SER A 95 -2.88 -0.99 8.15
C SER A 95 -2.18 -2.34 8.33
N GLY A 96 -1.36 -2.75 7.36
CA GLY A 96 -0.58 -3.99 7.45
C GLY A 96 0.37 -4.03 8.65
N HIS A 97 0.88 -2.88 9.08
CA HIS A 97 1.67 -2.79 10.31
C HIS A 97 0.84 -2.95 11.57
N HIS A 98 -0.29 -2.25 11.62
CA HIS A 98 -1.22 -2.36 12.75
C HIS A 98 -1.73 -3.81 12.88
N LEU A 99 -1.96 -4.51 11.76
CA LEU A 99 -2.27 -5.95 11.77
C LEU A 99 -1.15 -6.78 12.40
N ARG A 100 0.12 -6.52 12.05
CA ARG A 100 1.29 -7.20 12.66
C ARG A 100 1.37 -6.96 14.17
N LEU A 101 1.04 -5.75 14.62
CA LEU A 101 1.03 -5.36 16.04
C LEU A 101 -0.28 -5.73 16.77
N ARG A 102 -1.21 -6.44 16.12
CA ARG A 102 -2.56 -6.76 16.63
C ARG A 102 -3.39 -5.55 17.04
N GLN A 103 -3.10 -4.38 16.50
CA GLN A 103 -3.85 -3.14 16.66
C GLN A 103 -5.03 -3.13 15.68
N HIS A 104 -5.98 -4.04 15.92
CA HIS A 104 -7.07 -4.35 14.98
C HIS A 104 -7.97 -3.15 14.67
N GLU A 105 -8.28 -2.29 15.65
CA GLU A 105 -9.12 -1.11 15.43
C GLU A 105 -8.47 -0.09 14.50
N SER A 106 -7.19 0.24 14.73
CA SER A 106 -6.44 1.16 13.89
C SER A 106 -6.29 0.63 12.46
N ALA A 107 -6.02 -0.67 12.32
CA ALA A 107 -5.98 -1.33 11.01
C ALA A 107 -7.33 -1.24 10.29
N LEU A 108 -8.43 -1.47 11.01
CA LEU A 108 -9.77 -1.45 10.45
C LEU A 108 -10.15 -0.06 9.95
N LEU A 109 -9.88 0.98 10.73
CA LEU A 109 -10.15 2.37 10.32
C LEU A 109 -9.41 2.73 9.03
N LEU A 110 -8.15 2.34 8.90
CA LEU A 110 -7.34 2.58 7.70
C LEU A 110 -7.86 1.80 6.49
N LEU A 111 -8.23 0.53 6.66
CA LEU A 111 -8.79 -0.29 5.58
C LEU A 111 -10.18 0.21 5.14
N CYS A 112 -11.02 0.64 6.07
CA CYS A 112 -12.30 1.28 5.77
C CYS A 112 -12.12 2.58 4.98
N HIS A 113 -11.12 3.39 5.34
CA HIS A 113 -10.80 4.60 4.61
C HIS A 113 -10.30 4.29 3.19
N ALA A 114 -9.37 3.35 3.05
CA ALA A 114 -8.82 2.96 1.74
C ALA A 114 -9.90 2.39 0.81
N THR A 115 -10.70 1.44 1.29
CA THR A 115 -11.78 0.84 0.50
C THR A 115 -12.82 1.87 0.06
N LYS A 116 -13.18 2.84 0.90
CA LYS A 116 -14.08 3.95 0.51
C LYS A 116 -13.51 4.76 -0.67
N ILE A 117 -12.22 5.11 -0.62
CA ILE A 117 -11.57 5.90 -1.68
C ILE A 117 -11.54 5.12 -3.00
N TYR A 118 -11.27 3.81 -2.95
CA TYR A 118 -11.28 2.99 -4.15
C TYR A 118 -12.70 2.73 -4.68
N ASP A 119 -13.72 2.68 -3.81
CA ASP A 119 -15.13 2.53 -4.20
C ASP A 119 -15.63 3.71 -5.05
N GLU A 120 -15.16 4.92 -4.73
CA GLU A 120 -15.46 6.14 -5.49
C GLU A 120 -14.82 6.17 -6.89
N GLN A 121 -13.92 5.22 -7.21
CA GLN A 121 -13.06 5.26 -8.40
C GLN A 121 -12.99 3.89 -9.14
N PRO A 122 -13.77 3.71 -10.22
CA PRO A 122 -13.97 2.40 -10.87
C PRO A 122 -12.72 1.69 -11.42
N HIS A 123 -11.63 2.42 -11.67
CA HIS A 123 -10.40 1.86 -12.25
C HIS A 123 -9.46 1.17 -11.24
N PHE A 124 -9.62 1.36 -9.94
CA PHE A 124 -8.75 0.77 -8.92
C PHE A 124 -9.23 -0.62 -8.48
N ILE A 125 -9.47 -1.50 -9.46
CA ILE A 125 -10.08 -2.82 -9.24
C ILE A 125 -9.15 -3.71 -8.41
N SER A 126 -7.86 -3.76 -8.76
CA SER A 126 -6.85 -4.58 -8.06
C SER A 126 -6.66 -4.13 -6.62
N GLU A 127 -6.52 -2.82 -6.41
CA GLU A 127 -6.28 -2.23 -5.10
C GLU A 127 -7.51 -2.38 -4.20
N ARG A 128 -8.72 -2.20 -4.76
CA ARG A 128 -9.98 -2.45 -4.06
C ARG A 128 -10.15 -3.91 -3.67
N ALA A 129 -9.79 -4.84 -4.56
CA ALA A 129 -9.83 -6.27 -4.26
C ALA A 129 -8.94 -6.62 -3.06
N ARG A 130 -7.67 -6.19 -3.09
CA ARG A 130 -6.72 -6.39 -1.96
C ARG A 130 -7.20 -5.74 -0.66
N ALA A 131 -7.66 -4.49 -0.74
CA ALA A 131 -8.10 -3.77 0.47
C ALA A 131 -9.34 -4.43 1.09
N SER A 132 -10.25 -4.94 0.26
CA SER A 132 -11.44 -5.68 0.70
C SER A 132 -11.06 -7.03 1.30
N ASP A 133 -10.17 -7.80 0.68
CA ASP A 133 -9.67 -9.07 1.24
C ASP A 133 -9.01 -8.90 2.62
N LYS A 134 -8.14 -7.88 2.75
CA LYS A 134 -7.50 -7.56 4.04
C LYS A 134 -8.51 -7.14 5.10
N ARG A 135 -9.55 -6.39 4.72
CA ARG A 135 -10.62 -5.95 5.63
C ARG A 135 -11.52 -7.13 6.04
N GLY A 136 -11.87 -8.01 5.10
CA GLY A 136 -12.62 -9.24 5.35
C GLY A 136 -11.87 -10.19 6.29
N THR A 137 -10.56 -10.35 6.10
CA THR A 137 -9.69 -11.12 6.99
C THR A 137 -9.71 -10.54 8.41
N LEU A 138 -9.65 -9.22 8.54
CA LEU A 138 -9.72 -8.55 9.83
C LEU A 138 -11.09 -8.71 10.51
N TYR A 139 -12.19 -8.59 9.75
CA TYR A 139 -13.53 -8.85 10.27
C TYR A 139 -13.69 -10.28 10.76
N LYS A 140 -13.13 -11.26 10.05
CA LYS A 140 -13.11 -12.67 10.47
C LYS A 140 -12.40 -12.84 11.82
N VAL A 141 -11.24 -12.19 12.01
CA VAL A 141 -10.50 -12.18 13.29
C VAL A 141 -11.33 -11.54 14.42
N LEU A 142 -12.10 -10.50 14.11
CA LEU A 142 -12.97 -9.81 15.06
C LEU A 142 -14.32 -10.51 15.31
N GLY A 143 -14.58 -11.67 14.69
CA GLY A 143 -15.85 -12.40 14.80
C GLY A 143 -17.02 -11.77 14.04
N ARG A 144 -16.77 -10.73 13.23
CA ARG A 144 -17.75 -10.00 12.42
C ARG A 144 -17.99 -10.71 11.09
N MET A 145 -18.57 -11.92 11.16
CA MET A 145 -18.72 -12.81 10.03
C MET A 145 -19.56 -12.24 8.87
N PRO A 146 -20.69 -11.53 9.10
CA PRO A 146 -21.47 -10.95 8.01
C PRO A 146 -20.67 -9.93 7.18
N GLU A 147 -19.92 -9.06 7.85
CA GLU A 147 -19.07 -8.08 7.17
C GLU A 147 -17.87 -8.73 6.49
N ALA A 148 -17.30 -9.78 7.10
CA ALA A 148 -16.24 -10.56 6.49
C ALA A 148 -16.68 -11.20 5.16
N SER A 149 -17.84 -11.88 5.16
CA SER A 149 -18.39 -12.51 3.95
C SER A 149 -18.61 -11.50 2.83
N LYS A 150 -19.20 -10.34 3.15
CA LYS A 150 -19.43 -9.27 2.18
C LYS A 150 -18.12 -8.77 1.56
N ASP A 151 -17.09 -8.56 2.36
CA ASP A 151 -15.79 -8.10 1.87
C ASP A 151 -15.09 -9.16 1.00
N PHE A 152 -15.21 -10.44 1.35
CA PHE A 152 -14.67 -11.52 0.53
C PHE A 152 -15.42 -11.66 -0.79
N GLU A 153 -16.75 -11.54 -0.80
CA GLU A 153 -17.55 -11.52 -2.02
C GLU A 153 -17.10 -10.40 -2.97
N ILE A 154 -16.93 -9.17 -2.44
CA ILE A 154 -16.43 -8.03 -3.22
C ILE A 154 -15.03 -8.30 -3.76
N ALA A 155 -14.12 -8.83 -2.93
CA ALA A 155 -12.75 -9.11 -3.35
C ALA A 155 -12.71 -10.13 -4.50
N ILE A 156 -13.51 -11.19 -4.40
CA ILE A 156 -13.61 -12.26 -5.40
C ILE A 156 -14.24 -11.76 -6.69
N GLU A 157 -15.33 -11.00 -6.62
CA GLU A 157 -15.98 -10.40 -7.80
C GLU A 157 -14.98 -9.54 -8.59
N LEU A 158 -14.22 -8.70 -7.88
CA LEU A 158 -13.20 -7.84 -8.49
C LEU A 158 -12.03 -8.67 -9.05
N TYR A 159 -11.66 -9.76 -8.39
CA TYR A 159 -10.62 -10.67 -8.87
C TYR A 159 -10.99 -11.34 -10.20
N TYR A 160 -12.20 -11.90 -10.30
CA TYR A 160 -12.66 -12.53 -11.55
C TYR A 160 -12.85 -11.53 -12.67
N LYS A 161 -13.21 -10.28 -12.36
CA LYS A 161 -13.24 -9.20 -13.36
C LYS A 161 -11.86 -8.95 -13.98
N LEU A 162 -10.78 -9.18 -13.24
CA LEU A 162 -9.40 -9.05 -13.72
C LEU A 162 -8.85 -10.34 -14.35
N ASN A 163 -9.37 -11.50 -13.96
CA ASN A 163 -8.93 -12.81 -14.40
C ASN A 163 -10.15 -13.69 -14.75
N PRO A 164 -10.83 -13.41 -15.88
CA PRO A 164 -12.06 -14.11 -16.25
C PRO A 164 -11.84 -15.61 -16.53
N ASP A 165 -10.61 -16.00 -16.86
CA ASP A 165 -10.23 -17.38 -17.16
C ASP A 165 -9.85 -18.19 -15.90
N ASP A 166 -9.72 -17.55 -14.73
CA ASP A 166 -9.41 -18.25 -13.49
C ASP A 166 -10.67 -18.87 -12.90
N THR A 167 -10.64 -20.18 -12.68
CA THR A 167 -11.78 -20.98 -12.20
C THR A 167 -11.65 -21.38 -10.72
N ARG A 168 -10.53 -21.02 -10.08
CA ARG A 168 -10.30 -21.31 -8.65
C ARG A 168 -11.32 -20.58 -7.79
N THR A 169 -11.78 -21.24 -6.73
CA THR A 169 -12.77 -20.67 -5.78
C THR A 169 -12.14 -20.44 -4.42
N PHE A 170 -12.75 -19.64 -3.55
CA PHE A 170 -12.26 -19.53 -2.17
C PHE A 170 -12.49 -20.86 -1.43
N PRO A 171 -11.50 -21.45 -0.74
CA PRO A 171 -10.27 -20.86 -0.19
C PRO A 171 -8.98 -21.06 -1.02
N GLU A 172 -9.07 -21.49 -2.28
CA GLU A 172 -7.90 -21.74 -3.14
C GLU A 172 -7.19 -20.45 -3.57
N LEU A 173 -7.90 -19.32 -3.54
CA LEU A 173 -7.34 -17.99 -3.73
C LEU A 173 -6.74 -17.50 -2.41
N GLY A 174 -5.42 -17.29 -2.40
CA GLY A 174 -4.70 -16.76 -1.26
C GLY A 174 -4.56 -15.24 -1.27
N PRO A 175 -4.13 -14.62 -0.16
CA PRO A 175 -3.85 -13.18 -0.09
C PRO A 175 -2.86 -12.71 -1.17
N ASP A 176 -1.90 -13.57 -1.55
CA ASP A 176 -0.89 -13.27 -2.57
C ASP A 176 -1.48 -13.18 -3.98
N ASP A 177 -2.62 -13.85 -4.26
CA ASP A 177 -3.29 -13.76 -5.56
C ASP A 177 -3.80 -12.34 -5.84
N PHE A 178 -4.25 -11.62 -4.81
CA PHE A 178 -4.70 -10.23 -4.91
C PHE A 178 -3.54 -9.23 -5.08
N ASP A 179 -2.32 -9.61 -4.69
CA ASP A 179 -1.12 -8.77 -4.83
C ASP A 179 -0.49 -8.90 -6.23
N LYS A 180 -0.81 -9.96 -7.00
CA LYS A 180 -0.22 -10.24 -8.32
C LYS A 180 -0.49 -9.17 -9.38
N LYS A 181 -1.64 -8.50 -9.36
CA LYS A 181 -1.99 -7.48 -10.38
C LYS A 181 -1.79 -6.04 -9.92
N ILE A 182 -1.25 -5.84 -8.72
CA ILE A 182 -0.95 -4.50 -8.22
C ILE A 182 0.33 -3.98 -8.85
N MET A 183 0.32 -2.69 -9.21
CA MET A 183 1.50 -2.01 -9.74
C MET A 183 2.67 -2.17 -8.77
N PHE A 184 3.86 -2.46 -9.29
CA PHE A 184 5.09 -2.73 -8.50
C PHE A 184 5.34 -1.73 -7.35
N TRP A 185 5.06 -0.44 -7.58
CA TRP A 185 5.23 0.60 -6.57
C TRP A 185 4.20 0.56 -5.43
N SER A 186 3.03 -0.02 -5.67
CA SER A 186 1.93 -0.15 -4.69
C SER A 186 1.85 -1.56 -4.08
N ARG A 187 2.57 -2.55 -4.62
CA ARG A 187 2.70 -3.91 -4.07
C ARG A 187 3.27 -3.88 -2.67
#